data_AF-A0ABC8UCL3-F1
#
_entry.id   AF-A0ABC8UCL3-F1
#
_cell.length_a   1.000
_cell.length_b   1.000
_cell.length_c   1.000
_cell.angle_alpha   90.00
_cell.angle_beta   90.00
_cell.angle_gamma   90.00
#
_symmetry.space_group_name_H-M   'P 1'
#
loop_
_entity.id
_entity.type
_entity.pdbx_description
1 polymer ?
#
loop_
_entity_poly.entity_id
_entity_poly.type
_entity_poly.pdbx_seq_one_letter_code
_entity_poly.pdbx_strand_id
1 'polypeptide(L)'
;HSVEKHRPHQSVESDIQTFVLPGLAHNIEMTKLQIMDYEKFQDSYTEFLRVIKEAELKSYGTIFNSFNGLEHDYEEYYKTVI
;
A
#
# COMPACT_ATOMS: atom_id res chain seq x y z
N HIS A 1 1.30 1.06 2.29
CA HIS A 1 2.71 0.96 2.71
C HIS A 1 3.71 1.03 1.55
N SER A 2 3.91 -0.01 0.72
CA SER A 2 4.99 -0.01 -0.31
C SER A 2 4.90 1.15 -1.32
N VAL A 3 3.72 1.34 -1.94
CA VAL A 3 3.49 2.43 -2.93
C VAL A 3 3.82 3.81 -2.38
N GLU A 4 3.40 4.10 -1.15
CA GLU A 4 3.60 5.39 -0.48
C GLU A 4 5.04 5.58 -0.02
N LYS A 5 5.66 4.53 0.53
CA LYS A 5 7.04 4.56 1.02
C LYS A 5 8.05 4.73 -0.11
N HIS A 6 7.83 4.04 -1.24
CA HIS A 6 8.82 3.93 -2.31
C HIS A 6 8.48 4.71 -3.58
N ARG A 7 7.21 5.11 -3.75
CA ARG A 7 6.70 5.86 -4.91
C ARG A 7 7.17 5.33 -6.27
N PRO A 8 7.11 4.00 -6.54
CA PRO A 8 7.63 3.43 -7.79
C PRO A 8 6.86 3.93 -9.03
N HIS A 9 5.61 4.35 -8.86
CA HIS A 9 4.80 4.91 -9.92
C HIS A 9 5.27 6.29 -10.39
N GLN A 10 6.12 7.01 -9.64
CA GLN A 10 6.66 8.31 -10.05
C GLN A 10 7.86 8.19 -11.00
N SER A 11 8.48 7.00 -11.11
CA SER A 11 9.63 6.78 -11.99
C SER A 11 9.28 6.39 -13.42
N VAL A 12 8.01 6.03 -13.68
CA VAL A 12 7.52 5.71 -15.02
C VAL A 12 6.93 6.96 -15.68
N GLU A 13 7.08 7.10 -17.00
CA GLU A 13 6.58 8.29 -17.71
C GLU A 13 5.13 8.11 -18.12
N SER A 14 4.76 6.93 -18.62
CA SER A 14 3.42 6.64 -19.13
C SER A 14 2.50 6.00 -18.08
N ASP A 15 1.20 6.29 -18.17
CA ASP A 15 0.19 5.74 -17.26
C ASP A 15 -0.03 4.23 -17.42
N ILE A 16 0.29 3.68 -18.59
CA ILE A 16 0.18 2.24 -18.90
C ILE A 16 1.50 1.48 -18.73
N GLN A 17 2.60 2.18 -18.47
CA GLN A 17 3.88 1.54 -18.21
C GLN A 17 3.85 0.83 -16.86
N THR A 18 4.31 -0.42 -16.84
CA THR A 18 4.36 -1.22 -15.62
C THR A 18 5.60 -0.88 -14.78
N PHE A 19 5.47 -1.04 -13.47
CA PHE A 19 6.56 -1.01 -12.50
C PHE A 19 6.32 -2.07 -11.41
N VAL A 20 7.39 -2.53 -10.79
CA VAL A 20 7.34 -3.50 -9.68
C VAL A 20 7.14 -2.76 -8.36
N LEU A 21 6.31 -3.30 -7.47
CA LEU A 21 6.19 -2.83 -6.09
C LEU A 21 7.35 -3.35 -5.23
N PRO A 22 8.24 -2.47 -4.75
CA PRO A 22 9.39 -2.90 -3.95
C PRO A 22 8.97 -3.28 -2.52
N GLY A 23 9.73 -4.19 -1.92
CA GLY A 23 9.58 -4.56 -0.51
C GLY A 23 8.44 -5.54 -0.21
N LEU A 24 7.73 -6.06 -1.21
CA LEU A 24 6.76 -7.14 -1.02
C LEU A 24 7.43 -8.51 -1.17
N ALA A 25 6.84 -9.54 -0.58
CA ALA A 25 7.33 -10.92 -0.68
C ALA A 25 7.33 -11.46 -2.11
N HIS A 26 6.43 -10.93 -2.96
CA HIS A 26 6.27 -11.34 -4.34
C HIS A 26 6.49 -10.17 -5.29
N ASN A 27 6.90 -10.50 -6.51
CA ASN A 27 6.99 -9.53 -7.61
C ASN A 27 5.59 -9.17 -8.09
N ILE A 28 5.07 -8.05 -7.60
CA ILE A 28 3.78 -7.49 -8.04
C ILE A 28 4.07 -6.34 -9.00
N GLU A 29 3.60 -6.47 -10.23
CA GLU A 29 3.64 -5.41 -11.24
C GLU A 29 2.31 -4.65 -11.29
N MET A 30 2.40 -3.34 -11.39
CA MET A 30 1.23 -2.45 -11.53
C MET A 30 1.50 -1.34 -12.52
N THR A 31 0.44 -0.70 -13.01
CA THR A 31 0.50 0.55 -13.79
C THR A 31 0.06 1.74 -12.93
N LYS A 32 0.30 2.98 -13.37
CA LYS A 32 -0.15 4.18 -12.63
C LYS A 32 -1.67 4.21 -12.48
N LEU A 33 -2.40 3.71 -13.49
CA LEU A 33 -3.88 3.68 -13.49
C LEU A 33 -4.48 2.75 -12.42
N GLN A 34 -3.71 1.78 -11.92
CA GLN A 34 -4.16 0.83 -10.89
C GLN A 34 -3.90 1.34 -9.47
N ILE A 35 -3.31 2.52 -9.31
CA ILE A 35 -2.95 3.08 -8.02
C ILE A 35 -3.77 4.33 -7.74
N MET A 36 -4.28 4.43 -6.51
CA MET A 36 -4.77 5.69 -5.97
C MET A 36 -3.58 6.57 -5.59
N ASP A 37 -3.40 7.67 -6.33
CA ASP A 37 -2.36 8.65 -6.04
C ASP A 37 -2.85 9.63 -4.96
N TYR A 38 -2.55 9.30 -3.71
CA TYR A 38 -2.92 10.10 -2.53
C TYR A 38 -2.36 11.52 -2.55
N GLU A 39 -1.32 11.80 -3.35
CA GLU A 39 -0.72 13.13 -3.43
C GLU A 39 -1.43 14.03 -4.45
N LYS A 40 -2.09 13.44 -5.45
CA LYS A 40 -2.84 14.19 -6.47
C LYS A 40 -4.17 14.75 -5.96
N PHE A 41 -4.75 14.14 -4.94
CA PHE A 41 -6.05 14.53 -4.41
C PHE A 41 -5.88 14.99 -2.95
N GLN A 42 -6.30 16.22 -2.65
CA GLN A 42 -6.33 16.77 -1.29
C GLN A 42 -7.77 17.14 -0.94
N ASP A 43 -8.61 16.11 -0.87
CA ASP A 43 -10.01 16.24 -0.50
C ASP A 43 -10.29 15.55 0.84
N SER A 44 -11.54 15.67 1.32
CA SER A 44 -11.96 15.05 2.58
C SER A 44 -11.81 13.52 2.58
N TYR A 45 -11.85 12.88 1.41
CA TYR A 45 -11.71 11.44 1.28
C TYR A 45 -10.25 11.01 1.47
N THR A 46 -9.30 11.72 0.86
CA THR A 46 -7.86 11.46 1.08
C THR A 46 -7.42 11.71 2.52
N GLU A 47 -7.97 12.73 3.19
CA GLU A 47 -7.72 12.95 4.61
C GLU A 47 -8.29 11.82 5.46
N PHE A 48 -9.49 11.35 5.15
CA PHE A 48 -10.09 10.20 5.84
C PHE A 48 -9.23 8.93 5.71
N LEU A 49 -8.70 8.64 4.51
CA LEU A 49 -7.80 7.50 4.30
C LEU A 49 -6.49 7.64 5.07
N ARG A 50 -5.98 8.87 5.24
CA ARG A 50 -4.81 9.13 6.08
C ARG A 50 -5.10 8.84 7.55
N VAL A 51 -6.26 9.25 8.06
CA VAL A 51 -6.70 8.94 9.44
C VAL A 51 -6.80 7.42 9.65
N ILE A 52 -7.34 6.67 8.67
CA ILE A 52 -7.40 5.20 8.75
C ILE A 52 -6.00 4.59 8.88
N LYS A 53 -5.05 5.01 8.04
CA LYS A 53 -3.65 4.51 8.10
C LYS A 53 -2.99 4.85 9.43
N GLU A 54 -3.17 6.08 9.94
CA GLU A 54 -2.61 6.46 11.24
C GLU A 54 -3.20 5.62 12.39
N ALA A 55 -4.46 5.18 12.26
CA ALA A 55 -5.10 4.33 13.25
C ALA A 55 -4.47 2.92 13.30
N GLU A 56 -3.88 2.41 12.23
CA GLU A 56 -3.16 1.12 12.24
C GLU A 56 -1.98 1.14 13.24
N LEU A 57 -1.27 2.27 13.32
CA LEU A 57 -0.12 2.46 14.22
C LEU A 57 -0.52 2.87 15.65
N LYS A 58 -1.60 3.65 15.78
CA LYS A 58 -2.04 4.24 17.06
C LYS A 58 -2.97 3.33 17.86
N SER A 59 -3.59 2.35 17.22
CA SER A 59 -4.46 1.38 17.88
C SER A 59 -3.66 0.29 18.56
N TYR A 60 -4.30 -0.50 19.43
CA TYR A 60 -3.66 -1.66 20.04
C TYR A 60 -3.26 -2.73 19.01
N GLY A 61 -4.01 -2.83 17.91
CA GLY A 61 -3.73 -3.72 16.79
C GLY A 61 -4.88 -3.75 15.78
N THR A 62 -4.71 -4.58 14.75
CA THR A 62 -5.66 -4.71 13.63
C THR A 62 -6.25 -6.11 13.60
N ILE A 63 -7.57 -6.21 13.35
CA ILE A 63 -8.25 -7.50 13.13
C ILE A 63 -8.47 -7.66 11.63
N PHE A 64 -7.95 -8.75 11.07
CA PHE A 64 -8.12 -9.09 9.66
C PHE A 64 -9.13 -10.22 9.49
N ASN A 65 -10.03 -10.08 8.52
CA ASN A 65 -10.89 -11.17 8.09
C ASN A 65 -10.18 -12.02 7.03
N SER A 66 -9.17 -12.77 7.48
CA SER A 66 -8.36 -13.67 6.66
C SER A 66 -7.80 -14.81 7.51
N PHE A 67 -6.97 -15.69 6.94
CA PHE A 67 -6.28 -16.75 7.66
C PHE A 67 -4.87 -16.97 7.13
N ASN A 68 -3.97 -17.40 8.02
CA ASN A 68 -2.53 -17.51 7.78
C ASN A 68 -2.17 -18.29 6.49
N GLY A 69 -2.82 -19.43 6.24
CA GLY A 69 -2.54 -20.24 5.05
C GLY A 69 -2.88 -19.57 3.71
N LEU A 70 -3.64 -18.47 3.71
CA LEU A 70 -3.98 -17.72 2.50
C LEU A 70 -2.88 -16.73 2.11
N GLU A 71 -2.33 -16.01 3.09
CA GLU A 71 -1.46 -14.85 2.86
C GLU A 71 -0.31 -14.73 3.86
N HIS A 72 0.24 -15.87 4.29
CA HIS A 72 1.30 -15.99 5.30
C HIS A 72 2.41 -14.94 5.16
N ASP A 73 3.02 -14.83 3.98
CA ASP A 73 4.13 -13.91 3.74
C ASP A 73 3.72 -12.43 3.91
N TYR A 74 2.46 -12.09 3.63
CA TYR A 74 1.93 -10.74 3.81
C TYR A 74 1.53 -10.47 5.26
N GLU A 75 1.07 -11.48 6.00
CA GLU A 75 0.87 -11.40 7.44
C GLU A 75 2.19 -11.11 8.17
N GLU A 76 3.25 -11.84 7.83
CA GLU A 76 4.59 -11.60 8.36
C GLU A 76 5.10 -10.23 7.98
N TYR A 77 5.00 -9.86 6.70
CA TYR A 77 5.38 -8.54 6.22
C TYR A 77 4.65 -7.42 6.98
N TYR A 78 3.34 -7.52 7.19
CA TYR A 78 2.54 -6.52 7.90
C TYR A 78 3.09 -6.24 9.31
N LYS A 79 3.45 -7.29 10.06
CA LYS A 79 4.03 -7.19 11.41
C LYS A 79 5.42 -6.53 11.44
N THR A 80 6.11 -6.45 10.30
CA THR A 80 7.45 -5.83 10.22
C THR A 80 7.44 -4.39 9.72
N VAL A 81 6.34 -3.98 9.07
CA VAL A 81 6.24 -2.68 8.39
C VAL A 81 5.33 -1.70 9.13
N ILE A 82 4.36 -2.20 9.89
CA ILE A 82 3.57 -1.45 10.87
C ILE A 82 4.17 -1.69 12.25
#